data_AF-A0A8S1VQ95-F1
#
_entry.id   AF-A0A8S1VQ95-F1
#
_cell.length_a   1.000
_cell.length_b   1.000
_cell.length_c   1.000
_cell.angle_alpha   90.00
_cell.angle_beta   90.00
_cell.angle_gamma   90.00
#
_symmetry.space_group_name_H-M   'P 1'
#
loop_
_entity.id
_entity.type
_entity.pdbx_description
1 polymer ?
#
loop_
_entity_poly.entity_id
_entity_poly.type
_entity_poly.pdbx_seq_one_letter_code
_entity_poly.pdbx_strand_id
1 'polypeptide(L)'
;MIQLWNPFFVMNSQQDSHELLAFLLDMLHEDLNRVKLKPYIEEKTYEQQPNQQQANKAWSDYLKRNRSIIVDLFQGQSINMLQCMVCNTKSYKFETFMYLSLPILEDADLLQCISEYLKEEELDEGNQWYCSKCKSVKKSKKGIKLWKLPNILVIHLKRFKFTANYRCKLRWLINFPMYNLDLSNYSEQEQATYDLYGVINHSGTLHSGHYTSNCKNKDTQKWYNFDDTRIKEITEKQVLTSDAYLLFYYKNNVDSYERQSEVIRSSIINSSASLPKQSSIIHGSIFNIPHTKLSISKLCISETDQQLTTPQIFGKKKSLKTNKLTPLPGKKPIFFASDNQKIQ
;
A
#
# COMPACT_ATOMS: atom_id res chain seq x y z
N MET A 1 -21.29 -3.73 -5.74
CA MET A 1 -20.36 -3.20 -6.76
C MET A 1 -19.06 -4.01 -6.79
N ILE A 2 -18.34 -4.18 -5.67
CA ILE A 2 -17.12 -5.02 -5.56
C ILE A 2 -17.34 -6.47 -6.06
N GLN A 3 -18.47 -7.07 -5.70
CA GLN A 3 -18.87 -8.42 -6.13
C GLN A 3 -18.93 -8.61 -7.67
N LEU A 4 -19.09 -7.54 -8.44
CA LEU A 4 -19.11 -7.62 -9.91
C LEU A 4 -17.70 -7.81 -10.49
N TRP A 5 -16.68 -7.33 -9.76
CA TRP A 5 -15.29 -7.31 -10.20
C TRP A 5 -14.48 -8.46 -9.62
N ASN A 6 -14.89 -8.96 -8.45
CA ASN A 6 -14.29 -10.14 -7.86
C ASN A 6 -15.38 -11.11 -7.35
N PRO A 7 -15.58 -12.25 -8.04
CA PRO A 7 -16.57 -13.27 -7.67
C PRO A 7 -16.40 -13.81 -6.25
N PHE A 8 -15.22 -13.66 -5.66
CA PHE A 8 -14.91 -14.10 -4.31
C PHE A 8 -15.76 -13.37 -3.25
N PHE A 9 -16.22 -12.14 -3.53
CA PHE A 9 -17.08 -11.35 -2.63
C PHE A 9 -18.58 -11.41 -3.00
N VAL A 10 -18.99 -12.34 -3.89
CA VAL A 10 -20.39 -12.48 -4.32
C VAL A 10 -21.23 -13.30 -3.34
N MET A 11 -20.60 -14.20 -2.59
CA MET A 11 -21.32 -15.11 -1.71
C MET A 11 -21.42 -14.55 -0.28
N ASN A 12 -22.53 -14.84 0.41
CA ASN A 12 -22.74 -14.55 1.84
C ASN A 12 -21.82 -15.38 2.77
N SER A 13 -20.66 -15.80 2.29
CA SER A 13 -19.63 -16.46 3.09
C SER A 13 -18.77 -15.43 3.78
N GLN A 14 -18.19 -15.83 4.91
CA GLN A 14 -17.20 -15.00 5.58
C GLN A 14 -15.93 -14.88 4.73
N GLN A 15 -15.29 -13.72 4.79
CA GLN A 15 -14.13 -13.38 3.99
C GLN A 15 -13.04 -12.74 4.86
N ASP A 16 -11.82 -12.72 4.34
CA ASP A 16 -10.71 -12.06 4.99
C ASP A 16 -10.73 -10.55 4.72
N SER A 17 -10.81 -9.75 5.80
CA SER A 17 -10.79 -8.28 5.69
C SER A 17 -9.49 -7.74 5.06
N HIS A 18 -8.37 -8.47 5.20
CA HIS A 18 -7.11 -8.10 4.56
C HIS A 18 -7.18 -8.29 3.04
N GLU A 19 -7.77 -9.39 2.56
CA GLU A 19 -7.98 -9.62 1.12
C GLU A 19 -8.90 -8.58 0.52
N LEU A 20 -9.97 -8.22 1.23
CA LEU A 20 -10.87 -7.14 0.83
C LEU A 20 -10.12 -5.80 0.75
N LEU A 21 -9.30 -5.46 1.75
CA LEU A 21 -8.53 -4.23 1.77
C LEU A 21 -7.54 -4.17 0.60
N ALA A 22 -6.78 -5.23 0.37
CA ALA A 22 -5.83 -5.32 -0.72
C ALA A 22 -6.52 -5.11 -2.08
N PHE A 23 -7.62 -5.83 -2.31
CA PHE A 23 -8.41 -5.71 -3.52
C PHE A 23 -8.99 -4.29 -3.70
N LEU A 24 -9.52 -3.71 -2.63
CA LEU A 24 -10.12 -2.37 -2.67
C LEU A 24 -9.08 -1.29 -2.99
N LEU A 25 -7.89 -1.35 -2.36
CA LEU A 25 -6.82 -0.41 -2.60
C LEU A 25 -6.29 -0.52 -4.03
N ASP A 26 -6.12 -1.73 -4.56
CA ASP A 26 -5.72 -1.95 -5.96
C ASP A 26 -6.77 -1.42 -6.95
N MET A 27 -8.06 -1.68 -6.70
CA MET A 27 -9.14 -1.19 -7.55
C MET A 27 -9.20 0.34 -7.55
N LEU A 28 -9.17 0.98 -6.36
CA LEU A 28 -9.14 2.43 -6.23
C LEU A 28 -7.88 3.03 -6.87
N HIS A 29 -6.75 2.35 -6.76
CA HIS A 29 -5.50 2.75 -7.40
C HIS A 29 -5.66 2.81 -8.91
N GLU A 30 -6.14 1.73 -9.53
CA GLU A 30 -6.27 1.63 -10.99
C GLU A 30 -7.31 2.61 -11.56
N ASP A 31 -8.46 2.74 -10.91
CA ASP A 31 -9.51 3.68 -11.32
C ASP A 31 -9.03 5.14 -11.25
N LEU A 32 -8.33 5.48 -10.16
CA LEU A 32 -7.77 6.82 -9.94
C LEU A 32 -6.38 7.01 -10.53
N ASN A 33 -5.86 6.03 -11.29
CA ASN A 33 -4.54 6.13 -11.89
C ASN A 33 -4.55 7.21 -12.98
N ARG A 34 -3.71 8.23 -12.79
CA ARG A 34 -3.51 9.36 -13.71
C ARG A 34 -2.75 8.92 -14.97
N VAL A 35 -2.02 7.81 -14.91
CA VAL A 35 -1.36 7.21 -16.08
C VAL A 35 -2.33 6.25 -16.77
N LYS A 36 -2.85 6.65 -17.93
CA LYS A 36 -3.79 5.81 -18.70
C LYS A 36 -3.10 4.85 -19.67
N LEU A 37 -1.98 5.27 -20.25
CA LEU A 37 -1.15 4.43 -21.12
C LEU A 37 0.12 4.06 -20.38
N LYS A 38 0.20 2.81 -19.91
CA LYS A 38 1.35 2.32 -19.13
C LYS A 38 2.49 1.94 -20.08
N PRO A 39 3.64 2.65 -20.07
CA PRO A 39 4.79 2.28 -20.90
C PRO A 39 5.40 0.96 -20.42
N TYR A 40 6.12 0.29 -21.32
CA TYR A 40 7.00 -0.81 -20.93
C TYR A 40 8.18 -0.26 -20.13
N ILE A 41 8.42 -0.84 -18.97
CA ILE A 41 9.54 -0.53 -18.09
C ILE A 41 10.19 -1.87 -17.76
N GLU A 42 11.47 -1.99 -18.10
CA GLU A 42 12.26 -3.18 -17.79
C GLU A 42 12.52 -3.26 -16.28
N GLU A 43 12.23 -4.41 -15.70
CA GLU A 43 12.55 -4.68 -14.30
C GLU A 43 14.05 -4.84 -14.11
N LYS A 44 14.62 -4.13 -13.13
CA LYS A 44 16.06 -4.12 -12.87
C LYS A 44 16.39 -4.81 -11.55
N THR A 45 17.39 -5.68 -11.61
CA THR A 45 18.08 -6.22 -10.44
C THR A 45 19.51 -5.70 -10.39
N TYR A 46 20.06 -5.63 -9.19
CA TYR A 46 21.40 -5.10 -8.95
C TYR A 46 22.24 -6.14 -8.21
N GLU A 47 23.48 -6.37 -8.64
CA GLU A 47 24.40 -7.27 -7.91
C GLU A 47 25.18 -6.53 -6.79
N GLN A 48 25.32 -5.21 -6.94
CA GLN A 48 25.99 -4.35 -5.98
C GLN A 48 25.02 -3.89 -4.89
N GLN A 49 25.58 -3.42 -3.77
CA GLN A 49 24.79 -2.85 -2.69
C GLN A 49 23.89 -1.71 -3.21
N PRO A 50 22.60 -1.71 -2.84
CA PRO A 50 21.66 -0.69 -3.28
C PRO A 50 22.07 0.70 -2.82
N ASN A 51 21.86 1.70 -3.67
CA ASN A 51 22.12 3.09 -3.33
C ASN A 51 20.91 4.00 -3.63
N GLN A 52 21.00 5.24 -3.14
CA GLN A 52 19.96 6.24 -3.28
C GLN A 52 19.57 6.54 -4.73
N GLN A 53 20.53 6.57 -5.66
CA GLN A 53 20.26 6.86 -7.06
C GLN A 53 19.45 5.75 -7.72
N GLN A 54 19.78 4.49 -7.43
CA GLN A 54 19.04 3.31 -7.91
C GLN A 54 17.62 3.29 -7.33
N ALA A 55 17.47 3.59 -6.04
CA ALA A 55 16.16 3.67 -5.39
C ALA A 55 15.26 4.73 -6.02
N ASN A 56 15.79 5.94 -6.19
CA ASN A 56 15.09 7.07 -6.82
C ASN A 56 14.71 6.77 -8.27
N LYS A 57 15.60 6.10 -9.01
CA LYS A 57 15.33 5.69 -10.39
C LYS A 57 14.21 4.65 -10.43
N ALA A 58 14.28 3.62 -9.59
CA ALA A 58 13.24 2.59 -9.51
C ALA A 58 11.87 3.19 -9.14
N TRP A 59 11.85 4.14 -8.19
CA TRP A 59 10.63 4.86 -7.81
C TRP A 59 10.10 5.73 -8.96
N SER A 60 10.97 6.46 -9.66
CA SER A 60 10.59 7.25 -10.83
C SER A 60 10.02 6.39 -11.95
N ASP A 61 10.65 5.24 -12.23
CA ASP A 61 10.21 4.28 -13.23
C ASP A 61 8.85 3.65 -12.84
N TYR A 62 8.62 3.39 -11.55
CA TYR A 62 7.32 2.99 -11.03
C TYR A 62 6.24 4.06 -11.25
N LEU A 63 6.55 5.33 -10.92
CA LEU A 63 5.64 6.46 -11.11
C LEU A 63 5.31 6.76 -12.58
N LYS A 64 6.10 6.29 -13.55
CA LYS A 64 5.70 6.38 -14.97
C LYS A 64 4.48 5.53 -15.30
N ARG A 65 4.17 4.52 -14.48
CA ARG A 65 3.05 3.59 -14.69
C ARG A 65 1.92 3.78 -13.67
N ASN A 66 2.24 4.24 -12.46
CA ASN A 66 1.34 4.26 -11.31
C ASN A 66 1.36 5.63 -10.62
N ARG A 67 0.31 6.45 -10.83
CA ARG A 67 0.16 7.76 -10.16
C ARG A 67 -1.28 7.93 -9.69
N SER A 68 -1.50 7.78 -8.40
CA SER A 68 -2.83 7.95 -7.80
C SER A 68 -2.69 8.42 -6.35
N ILE A 69 -3.80 8.80 -5.73
CA ILE A 69 -3.83 9.09 -4.30
C ILE A 69 -3.43 7.88 -3.44
N ILE A 70 -3.70 6.65 -3.90
CA ILE A 70 -3.31 5.43 -3.20
C ILE A 70 -1.78 5.29 -3.14
N VAL A 71 -1.10 5.63 -4.24
CA VAL A 71 0.39 5.67 -4.29
C VAL A 71 0.92 6.72 -3.32
N ASP A 72 0.28 7.89 -3.26
CA ASP A 72 0.74 9.00 -2.40
C ASP A 72 0.58 8.70 -0.91
N LEU A 73 -0.46 7.97 -0.53
CA LEU A 73 -0.82 7.72 0.87
C LEU A 73 -0.27 6.39 1.40
N PHE A 74 -0.54 5.28 0.70
CA PHE A 74 -0.35 3.93 1.24
C PHE A 74 0.94 3.24 0.77
N GLN A 75 1.56 3.71 -0.31
CA GLN A 75 2.69 3.00 -0.88
C GLN A 75 4.04 3.47 -0.34
N GLY A 76 4.85 2.50 0.06
CA GLY A 76 6.26 2.64 0.37
C GLY A 76 7.14 1.88 -0.63
N GLN A 77 8.44 1.92 -0.40
CA GLN A 77 9.46 1.20 -1.18
C GLN A 77 10.29 0.31 -0.25
N SER A 78 10.50 -0.94 -0.65
CA SER A 78 11.39 -1.88 0.01
C SER A 78 12.52 -2.32 -0.92
N ILE A 79 13.58 -2.87 -0.33
CA ILE A 79 14.62 -3.61 -1.02
C ILE A 79 14.44 -5.07 -0.66
N ASN A 80 14.25 -5.91 -1.68
CA ASN A 80 14.34 -7.35 -1.55
C ASN A 80 15.74 -7.80 -1.93
N MET A 81 16.37 -8.55 -1.05
CA MET A 81 17.70 -9.12 -1.23
C MET A 81 17.57 -10.64 -1.38
N LEU A 82 18.28 -11.21 -2.34
CA LEU A 82 18.47 -12.64 -2.51
C LEU A 82 19.97 -12.94 -2.61
N GLN A 83 20.45 -13.90 -1.82
CA GLN A 83 21.84 -14.36 -1.84
C GLN A 83 21.90 -15.86 -2.07
N CYS A 84 22.57 -16.32 -3.13
CA CYS A 84 22.82 -17.74 -3.31
C CYS A 84 23.86 -18.23 -2.29
N MET A 85 23.58 -19.32 -1.56
CA MET A 85 24.50 -19.85 -0.54
C MET A 85 25.66 -20.68 -1.11
N VAL A 86 25.65 -20.95 -2.43
CA VAL A 86 26.71 -21.73 -3.10
C VAL A 86 27.74 -20.81 -3.77
N CYS A 87 27.30 -19.84 -4.58
CA CYS A 87 28.20 -18.91 -5.27
C CYS A 87 28.30 -17.53 -4.61
N ASN A 88 27.61 -17.31 -3.49
CA ASN A 88 27.55 -16.04 -2.75
C ASN A 88 27.12 -14.81 -3.57
N THR A 89 26.55 -15.01 -4.76
CA THR A 89 26.02 -13.90 -5.56
C THR A 89 24.79 -13.33 -4.90
N LYS A 90 24.79 -12.01 -4.71
CA LYS A 90 23.66 -11.23 -4.21
C LYS A 90 22.91 -10.58 -5.36
N SER A 91 21.60 -10.47 -5.21
CA SER A 91 20.70 -9.78 -6.12
C SER A 91 19.77 -8.92 -5.28
N TYR A 92 19.71 -7.64 -5.61
CA TYR A 92 18.84 -6.67 -4.96
C TYR A 92 17.79 -6.17 -5.95
N LYS A 93 16.57 -6.00 -5.48
CA LYS A 93 15.45 -5.48 -6.25
C LYS A 93 14.66 -4.49 -5.40
N PHE A 94 14.36 -3.32 -5.97
CA PHE A 94 13.45 -2.37 -5.34
C PHE A 94 12.02 -2.75 -5.70
N GLU A 95 11.16 -2.86 -4.70
CA GLU A 95 9.74 -3.16 -4.86
C GLU A 95 8.88 -2.18 -4.07
N THR A 96 7.61 -2.07 -4.44
CA THR A 96 6.63 -1.24 -3.74
C THR A 96 5.73 -2.10 -2.88
N PHE A 97 5.32 -1.58 -1.73
CA PHE A 97 4.36 -2.26 -0.84
C PHE A 97 3.25 -1.30 -0.43
N MET A 98 2.05 -1.81 -0.17
CA MET A 98 0.91 -1.04 0.37
C MET A 98 0.65 -1.31 1.85
N TYR A 99 1.09 -2.46 2.34
CA TYR A 99 0.90 -2.92 3.71
C TYR A 99 2.02 -3.90 4.08
N LEU A 100 2.29 -4.04 5.37
CA LEU A 100 3.25 -5.02 5.90
C LEU A 100 2.48 -6.18 6.52
N SER A 101 2.64 -7.39 5.97
CA SER A 101 2.03 -8.61 6.53
C SER A 101 3.01 -9.34 7.42
N LEU A 102 2.96 -9.05 8.72
CA LEU A 102 3.93 -9.49 9.71
C LEU A 102 3.65 -10.91 10.22
N PRO A 103 4.69 -11.74 10.41
CA PRO A 103 4.56 -12.95 11.20
C PRO A 103 4.25 -12.57 12.65
N ILE A 104 3.56 -13.46 13.34
CA ILE A 104 3.19 -13.28 14.74
C ILE A 104 4.04 -14.21 15.59
N LEU A 105 4.66 -13.64 16.60
CA LEU A 105 5.47 -14.33 17.61
C LEU A 105 4.69 -14.41 18.93
N GLU A 106 4.97 -15.45 19.72
CA GLU A 106 4.43 -15.60 21.07
C GLU A 106 5.09 -14.59 22.01
N ASP A 107 4.31 -13.99 22.89
CA ASP A 107 4.78 -12.99 23.88
C ASP A 107 5.61 -11.84 23.31
N ALA A 108 5.24 -11.38 22.11
CA ALA A 108 5.97 -10.34 21.39
C ALA A 108 5.19 -9.02 21.25
N ASP A 109 5.94 -7.93 21.16
CA ASP A 109 5.41 -6.64 20.74
C ASP A 109 5.43 -6.48 19.21
N LEU A 110 4.83 -5.40 18.73
CA LEU A 110 4.75 -5.09 17.30
C LEU A 110 6.14 -4.89 16.67
N LEU A 111 7.09 -4.27 17.39
CA LEU A 111 8.43 -3.99 16.87
C LEU A 111 9.24 -5.29 16.69
N GLN A 112 9.07 -6.26 17.58
CA GLN A 112 9.64 -7.59 17.45
C GLN A 112 9.05 -8.33 16.26
N CYS A 113 7.74 -8.21 16.01
CA CYS A 113 7.11 -8.78 14.82
C CYS A 113 7.63 -8.13 13.52
N ILE A 114 7.87 -6.81 13.53
CA ILE A 114 8.52 -6.09 12.41
C ILE A 114 9.97 -6.56 12.23
N SER A 115 10.71 -6.71 13.34
CA SER A 115 12.10 -7.20 13.29
C SER A 115 12.18 -8.60 12.69
N GLU A 116 11.26 -9.51 13.05
CA GLU A 116 11.23 -10.86 12.47
C GLU A 116 10.82 -10.83 11.00
N TYR A 117 9.92 -9.92 10.60
CA TYR A 117 9.58 -9.73 9.18
C TYR A 117 10.77 -9.28 8.33
N LEU A 118 11.67 -8.46 8.89
CA LEU A 118 12.84 -7.90 8.18
C LEU A 118 14.10 -8.77 8.29
N LYS A 119 14.06 -9.79 9.14
CA LYS A 119 15.17 -10.74 9.32
C LYS A 119 15.38 -11.56 8.06
N GLU A 120 16.64 -11.87 7.78
CA GLU A 120 16.97 -12.73 6.65
C GLU A 120 16.52 -14.17 6.93
N GLU A 121 15.75 -14.73 5.99
CA GLU A 121 15.26 -16.11 6.01
C GLU A 121 16.08 -16.99 5.04
N GLU A 122 16.30 -18.25 5.40
CA GLU A 122 16.90 -19.22 4.50
C GLU A 122 15.81 -19.93 3.69
N LEU A 123 15.95 -19.89 2.37
CA LEU A 123 15.12 -20.61 1.42
C LEU A 123 15.75 -21.98 1.17
N ASP A 124 15.21 -22.97 1.86
CA ASP A 124 15.65 -24.36 1.79
C ASP A 124 14.56 -25.27 1.21
N GLU A 125 14.59 -26.56 1.56
CA GLU A 125 13.84 -27.67 0.95
C GLU A 125 12.39 -27.32 0.59
N GLY A 126 12.07 -27.35 -0.70
CA GLY A 126 10.73 -27.00 -1.23
C GLY A 126 10.56 -25.55 -1.66
N ASN A 127 11.38 -24.61 -1.17
CA ASN A 127 11.28 -23.16 -1.46
C ASN A 127 12.57 -22.57 -2.06
N GLN A 128 13.44 -23.41 -2.61
CA GLN A 128 14.73 -23.00 -3.17
C GLN A 128 14.60 -22.07 -4.39
N TRP A 129 15.61 -21.21 -4.59
CA TRP A 129 15.61 -20.20 -5.65
C TRP A 129 16.52 -20.57 -6.83
N TYR A 130 16.14 -20.20 -8.05
CA TYR A 130 16.97 -20.40 -9.24
C TYR A 130 18.10 -19.35 -9.32
N CYS A 131 19.34 -19.81 -9.19
CA CYS A 131 20.51 -18.94 -9.30
C CYS A 131 20.94 -18.80 -10.77
N SER A 132 20.98 -17.57 -11.29
CA SER A 132 21.39 -17.27 -12.67
C SER A 132 22.86 -17.62 -12.96
N LYS A 133 23.76 -17.46 -11.98
CA LYS A 133 25.19 -17.82 -12.14
C LYS A 133 25.42 -19.33 -12.06
N CYS A 134 24.76 -20.03 -11.13
CA CYS A 134 24.86 -21.49 -11.01
C CYS A 134 23.99 -22.24 -12.04
N LYS A 135 23.09 -21.53 -12.74
CA LYS A 135 22.11 -22.06 -13.69
C LYS A 135 21.27 -23.22 -13.14
N SER A 136 21.02 -23.22 -11.84
CA SER A 136 20.33 -24.30 -11.14
C SER A 136 19.68 -23.77 -9.86
N VAL A 137 18.70 -24.53 -9.37
CA VAL A 137 18.00 -24.23 -8.12
C VAL A 137 18.91 -24.50 -6.93
N LYS A 138 19.04 -23.53 -6.02
CA LYS A 138 19.97 -23.57 -4.89
C LYS A 138 19.36 -22.98 -3.62
N LYS A 139 19.86 -23.46 -2.48
CA LYS A 139 19.66 -22.81 -1.18
C LYS A 139 20.09 -21.36 -1.27
N SER A 140 19.25 -20.46 -0.79
CA SER A 140 19.45 -19.02 -0.91
C SER A 140 18.96 -18.31 0.36
N LYS A 141 19.55 -17.19 0.72
CA LYS A 141 19.01 -16.30 1.75
C LYS A 141 18.15 -15.23 1.11
N LYS A 142 17.04 -14.89 1.74
CA LYS A 142 16.14 -13.82 1.33
C LYS A 142 15.98 -12.84 2.47
N GLY A 143 16.03 -11.54 2.17
CA GLY A 143 15.82 -10.49 3.15
C GLY A 143 15.02 -9.34 2.57
N ILE A 144 14.33 -8.61 3.43
CA ILE A 144 13.59 -7.41 3.07
C ILE A 144 14.09 -6.26 3.94
N LYS A 145 14.38 -5.12 3.34
CA LYS A 145 14.68 -3.87 4.05
C LYS A 145 13.69 -2.79 3.65
N LEU A 146 13.25 -1.98 4.60
CA LEU A 146 12.40 -0.82 4.28
C LEU A 146 13.30 0.31 3.77
N TRP A 147 12.90 0.94 2.67
CA TRP A 147 13.64 2.05 2.09
C TRP A 147 12.89 3.36 2.27
N LYS A 148 11.68 3.43 1.70
CA LYS A 148 10.76 4.57 1.82
C LYS A 148 9.50 4.15 2.55
N LEU A 149 9.04 4.94 3.51
CA LEU A 149 7.87 4.60 4.32
C LEU A 149 6.62 5.37 3.83
N PRO A 150 5.42 4.76 3.87
CA PRO A 150 4.19 5.40 3.42
C PRO A 150 3.68 6.45 4.42
N ASN A 151 2.80 7.34 3.98
CA ASN A 151 2.14 8.31 4.87
C ASN A 151 1.10 7.63 5.78
N ILE A 152 0.41 6.63 5.23
CA ILE A 152 -0.47 5.73 5.96
C ILE A 152 0.16 4.35 5.93
N LEU A 153 0.62 3.90 7.08
CA LEU A 153 1.17 2.57 7.26
C LEU A 153 0.06 1.61 7.67
N VAL A 154 -0.16 0.60 6.85
CA VAL A 154 -1.07 -0.50 7.15
C VAL A 154 -0.25 -1.71 7.56
N ILE A 155 -0.54 -2.25 8.74
CA ILE A 155 0.10 -3.46 9.24
C ILE A 155 -0.97 -4.55 9.37
N HIS A 156 -0.71 -5.67 8.74
CA HIS A 156 -1.49 -6.90 8.84
C HIS A 156 -0.75 -7.89 9.73
N LEU A 157 -1.41 -8.35 10.79
CA LEU A 157 -0.91 -9.41 11.65
C LEU A 157 -1.38 -10.76 11.10
N LYS A 158 -0.45 -11.60 10.60
CA LYS A 158 -0.77 -12.92 10.01
C LYS A 158 -1.24 -13.93 11.06
N ARG A 159 -2.48 -13.78 11.53
CA ARG A 159 -3.08 -14.62 12.57
C ARG A 159 -3.48 -16.00 12.08
N PHE A 160 -3.79 -16.15 10.80
CA PHE A 160 -4.21 -17.44 10.25
C PHE A 160 -3.00 -18.25 9.82
N LYS A 161 -2.77 -19.38 10.48
CA LYS A 161 -1.76 -20.37 10.10
C LYS A 161 -2.44 -21.52 9.38
N PHE A 162 -1.91 -21.84 8.21
CA PHE A 162 -2.33 -22.97 7.39
C PHE A 162 -1.14 -23.92 7.31
N THR A 163 -1.30 -25.10 7.89
CA THR A 163 -0.34 -26.19 7.78
C THR A 163 -1.06 -27.38 7.15
N ALA A 164 -0.32 -28.33 6.58
CA ALA A 164 -0.91 -29.53 5.97
C ALA A 164 -1.89 -30.26 6.92
N ASN A 165 -1.62 -30.22 8.23
CA ASN A 165 -2.34 -31.02 9.23
C ASN A 165 -3.39 -30.23 10.03
N TYR A 166 -3.28 -28.90 10.09
CA TYR A 166 -4.24 -28.10 10.84
C TYR A 166 -4.28 -26.66 10.33
N ARG A 167 -5.42 -26.02 10.59
CA ARG A 167 -5.63 -24.60 10.37
C ARG A 167 -6.01 -23.98 11.71
N CYS A 168 -5.30 -22.94 12.13
CA CYS A 168 -5.61 -22.28 13.39
C CYS A 168 -5.48 -20.76 13.29
N LYS A 169 -6.15 -20.08 14.22
CA LYS A 169 -6.01 -18.64 14.43
C LYS A 169 -5.14 -18.41 15.67
N LEU A 170 -4.06 -17.67 15.50
CA LEU A 170 -3.19 -17.22 16.59
C LEU A 170 -3.92 -16.14 17.41
N ARG A 171 -4.08 -16.43 18.70
CA ARG A 171 -4.81 -15.58 19.67
C ARG A 171 -3.88 -14.82 20.61
N TRP A 172 -2.57 -14.85 20.38
CA TRP A 172 -1.61 -14.10 21.20
C TRP A 172 -1.91 -12.60 21.11
N LEU A 173 -1.83 -11.95 22.28
CA LEU A 173 -1.91 -10.49 22.40
C LEU A 173 -0.60 -9.91 21.89
N ILE A 174 -0.66 -9.07 20.88
CA ILE A 174 0.52 -8.34 20.38
C ILE A 174 0.40 -6.93 20.91
N ASN A 175 1.37 -6.51 21.72
CA ASN A 175 1.39 -5.15 22.23
C ASN A 175 1.82 -4.20 21.10
N PHE A 176 0.99 -3.19 20.79
CA PHE A 176 1.30 -2.20 19.76
C PHE A 176 1.18 -0.78 20.33
N PRO A 177 2.15 0.10 20.02
CA PRO A 177 2.13 1.47 20.51
C PRO A 177 1.03 2.29 19.84
N MET A 178 0.24 3.01 20.63
CA MET A 178 -0.77 3.92 20.08
C MET A 178 -0.18 5.19 19.49
N TYR A 179 0.96 5.62 20.03
CA TYR A 179 1.62 6.87 19.70
C TYR A 179 3.10 6.61 19.47
N ASN A 180 3.71 7.38 18.57
CA ASN A 180 5.14 7.39 18.32
C ASN A 180 5.74 6.00 18.04
N LEU A 181 5.07 5.19 17.23
CA LEU A 181 5.69 4.00 16.63
C LEU A 181 6.87 4.46 15.77
N ASP A 182 8.08 4.27 16.27
CA ASP A 182 9.30 4.69 15.60
C ASP A 182 9.84 3.59 14.69
N LEU A 183 9.88 3.87 13.38
CA LEU A 183 10.45 2.97 12.38
C LEU A 183 11.81 3.42 11.86
N SER A 184 12.43 4.43 12.49
CA SER A 184 13.71 5.00 12.07
C SER A 184 14.84 3.97 12.05
N ASN A 185 14.82 2.99 12.95
CA ASN A 185 15.83 1.92 13.00
C ASN A 185 15.62 0.83 11.93
N TYR A 186 14.49 0.84 11.24
CA TYR A 186 14.11 -0.18 10.25
C TYR A 186 14.11 0.35 8.82
N SER A 187 14.23 1.67 8.62
CA SER A 187 14.36 2.33 7.33
C SER A 187 15.76 2.91 7.13
N GLU A 188 16.33 2.70 5.95
CA GLU A 188 17.67 3.20 5.61
C GLU A 188 17.69 4.70 5.25
N GLN A 189 16.56 5.27 4.81
CA GLN A 189 16.52 6.64 4.28
C GLN A 189 15.66 7.58 5.13
N GLU A 190 14.67 7.06 5.84
CA GLU A 190 13.58 7.88 6.36
C GLU A 190 13.31 7.60 7.84
N GLN A 191 13.49 8.63 8.65
CA GLN A 191 13.07 8.63 10.04
C GLN A 191 11.59 9.01 10.10
N ALA A 192 10.77 8.10 10.61
CA ALA A 192 9.34 8.29 10.66
C ALA A 192 8.77 7.70 11.94
N THR A 193 7.99 8.52 12.63
CA THR A 193 7.14 8.10 13.74
C THR A 193 5.69 8.07 13.29
N TYR A 194 4.93 7.13 13.84
CA TYR A 194 3.53 6.93 13.48
C TYR A 194 2.61 6.86 14.69
N ASP A 195 1.39 7.37 14.52
CA ASP A 195 0.32 7.25 15.50
C ASP A 195 -0.81 6.36 14.95
N LEU A 196 -1.34 5.52 15.82
CA LEU A 196 -2.44 4.62 15.52
C LEU A 196 -3.75 5.42 15.47
N TYR A 197 -4.54 5.20 14.42
CA TYR A 197 -5.87 5.81 14.29
C TYR A 197 -6.99 4.81 13.98
N GLY A 198 -6.65 3.59 13.59
CA GLY A 198 -7.63 2.57 13.23
C GLY A 198 -7.13 1.16 13.52
N VAL A 199 -8.02 0.30 13.98
CA VAL A 199 -7.78 -1.14 14.17
C VAL A 199 -8.99 -1.89 13.65
N ILE A 200 -8.76 -2.88 12.79
CA ILE A 200 -9.78 -3.89 12.47
C ILE A 200 -9.52 -5.08 13.38
N ASN A 201 -10.53 -5.46 14.15
CA ASN A 201 -10.51 -6.64 14.99
C ASN A 201 -11.24 -7.77 14.30
N HIS A 202 -10.75 -8.99 14.50
CA HIS A 202 -11.45 -10.21 14.13
C HIS A 202 -11.65 -11.03 15.39
N SER A 203 -12.88 -11.37 15.73
CA SER A 203 -13.22 -12.32 16.79
C SER A 203 -13.67 -13.65 16.17
N GLY A 204 -13.46 -14.78 16.85
CA GLY A 204 -13.87 -16.09 16.35
C GLY A 204 -12.73 -16.95 15.76
N THR A 205 -13.06 -17.77 14.76
CA THR A 205 -12.25 -18.84 14.15
C THR A 205 -12.01 -18.56 12.67
N LEU A 206 -11.29 -19.45 11.97
CA LEU A 206 -11.04 -19.32 10.54
C LEU A 206 -12.30 -19.45 9.66
N HIS A 207 -13.27 -20.26 10.09
CA HIS A 207 -14.49 -20.56 9.29
C HIS A 207 -15.71 -19.75 9.72
N SER A 208 -15.66 -19.19 10.93
CA SER A 208 -16.73 -18.40 11.53
C SER A 208 -16.14 -17.41 12.52
N GLY A 209 -16.35 -16.14 12.29
CA GLY A 209 -15.93 -15.02 13.10
C GLY A 209 -16.74 -13.76 12.80
N HIS A 210 -16.36 -12.66 13.44
CA HIS A 210 -16.99 -11.36 13.33
C HIS A 210 -15.93 -10.26 13.33
N TYR A 211 -16.03 -9.35 12.36
CA TYR A 211 -15.13 -8.21 12.24
C TYR A 211 -15.77 -6.98 12.87
N THR A 212 -14.97 -6.25 13.65
CA THR A 212 -15.35 -4.93 14.17
C THR A 212 -14.21 -3.95 13.90
N SER A 213 -14.46 -2.66 14.01
CA SER A 213 -13.39 -1.66 13.87
C SER A 213 -13.36 -0.69 15.06
N ASN A 214 -12.15 -0.39 15.53
CA ASN A 214 -11.91 0.67 16.49
C ASN A 214 -11.24 1.82 15.75
N CYS A 215 -11.86 2.99 15.74
CA CYS A 215 -11.34 4.16 15.02
C CYS A 215 -11.27 5.36 15.95
N LYS A 216 -10.19 6.14 15.83
CA LYS A 216 -10.03 7.42 16.50
C LYS A 216 -10.67 8.51 15.65
N ASN A 217 -11.62 9.24 16.22
CA ASN A 217 -12.22 10.38 15.56
C ASN A 217 -11.22 11.54 15.54
N LYS A 218 -11.01 12.15 14.37
CA LYS A 218 -10.03 13.22 14.18
C LYS A 218 -10.40 14.52 14.93
N ASP A 219 -11.68 14.85 15.02
CA ASP A 219 -12.14 16.12 15.57
C ASP A 219 -12.27 16.05 17.10
N THR A 220 -12.82 14.95 17.62
CA THR A 220 -13.01 14.77 19.07
C THR A 220 -11.81 14.13 19.76
N GLN A 221 -10.88 13.54 19.01
CA GLN A 221 -9.74 12.77 19.50
C GLN A 221 -10.12 11.55 20.38
N LYS A 222 -11.40 11.14 20.34
CA LYS A 222 -11.94 9.98 21.08
C LYS A 222 -11.98 8.73 20.22
N TRP A 223 -11.93 7.57 20.88
CA TRP A 223 -12.02 6.27 20.23
C TRP A 223 -13.45 5.74 20.22
N TYR A 224 -13.85 5.16 19.10
CA TYR A 224 -15.15 4.52 18.92
C TYR A 224 -14.97 3.12 18.36
N ASN A 225 -15.73 2.16 18.90
CA ASN A 225 -15.92 0.84 18.34
C ASN A 225 -17.16 0.86 17.44
N PHE A 226 -16.98 0.37 16.22
CA PHE A 226 -18.01 0.18 15.20
C PHE A 226 -18.21 -1.32 15.02
N ASP A 227 -19.38 -1.79 15.43
CA ASP A 227 -19.85 -3.17 15.36
C ASP A 227 -21.15 -3.17 14.55
N ASP A 228 -21.00 -3.30 13.24
CA ASP A 228 -22.05 -3.12 12.23
C ASP A 228 -22.80 -1.79 12.40
N THR A 229 -24.06 -1.85 12.84
CA THR A 229 -24.92 -0.67 13.04
C THR A 229 -24.74 -0.03 14.42
N ARG A 230 -23.95 -0.64 15.31
CA ARG A 230 -23.75 -0.18 16.69
C ARG A 230 -22.43 0.57 16.80
N ILE A 231 -22.50 1.76 17.38
CA ILE A 231 -21.34 2.61 17.63
C ILE A 231 -21.25 2.85 19.13
N LYS A 232 -20.07 2.64 19.71
CA LYS A 232 -19.82 2.82 21.14
C LYS A 232 -18.51 3.56 21.37
N GLU A 233 -18.52 4.59 22.21
CA GLU A 233 -17.28 5.22 22.69
C GLU A 233 -16.49 4.22 23.55
N ILE A 234 -15.19 4.10 23.29
CA ILE A 234 -14.29 3.19 23.99
C ILE A 234 -13.06 3.94 24.50
N THR A 235 -12.41 3.37 25.50
CA THR A 235 -11.13 3.86 26.02
C THR A 235 -9.97 3.27 25.24
N GLU A 236 -8.80 3.92 25.29
CA GLU A 236 -7.57 3.44 24.68
C GLU A 236 -7.21 2.00 25.11
N LYS A 237 -7.39 1.68 26.39
CA LYS A 237 -7.14 0.31 26.91
C LYS A 237 -7.99 -0.75 26.21
N GLN A 238 -9.17 -0.39 25.71
CA GLN A 238 -10.08 -1.31 25.02
C GLN A 238 -9.75 -1.47 23.53
N VAL A 239 -8.89 -0.62 22.97
CA VAL A 239 -8.41 -0.77 21.59
C VAL A 239 -7.36 -1.88 21.51
N LEU A 240 -6.53 -2.01 22.54
CA LEU A 240 -5.49 -3.04 22.64
C LEU A 240 -6.13 -4.39 22.97
N THR A 241 -6.31 -5.23 21.95
CA THR A 241 -6.94 -6.56 22.11
C THR A 241 -6.18 -7.63 21.34
N SER A 242 -6.33 -8.89 21.76
CA SER A 242 -5.82 -10.05 21.01
C SER A 242 -6.52 -10.28 19.67
N ASP A 243 -7.66 -9.61 19.46
CA ASP A 243 -8.44 -9.71 18.23
C ASP A 243 -7.97 -8.72 17.16
N ALA A 244 -7.09 -7.76 17.50
CA ALA A 244 -6.52 -6.81 16.55
C ALA A 244 -5.85 -7.55 15.38
N TYR A 245 -6.28 -7.25 14.16
CA TYR A 245 -5.91 -7.98 12.94
C TYR A 245 -5.24 -7.08 11.90
N LEU A 246 -5.81 -5.91 11.64
CA LEU A 246 -5.19 -4.85 10.83
C LEU A 246 -5.01 -3.60 11.68
N LEU A 247 -3.84 -2.99 11.62
CA LEU A 247 -3.51 -1.74 12.31
C LEU A 247 -3.27 -0.65 11.26
N PHE A 248 -3.86 0.52 11.48
CA PHE A 248 -3.75 1.68 10.61
C PHE A 248 -3.07 2.82 11.36
N TYR A 249 -1.93 3.24 10.82
CA TYR A 249 -1.06 4.24 11.38
C TYR A 249 -0.91 5.41 10.41
N TYR A 250 -0.95 6.65 10.90
CA TYR A 250 -0.58 7.83 10.12
C TYR A 250 0.76 8.36 10.60
N LYS A 251 1.54 8.91 9.67
CA LYS A 251 2.87 9.46 9.95
C LYS A 251 2.77 10.82 10.65
N ASN A 252 3.48 10.99 11.76
CA ASN A 252 3.42 12.19 12.61
C ASN A 252 4.23 13.36 12.06
N ASN A 253 5.33 13.07 11.36
CA ASN A 253 6.23 14.09 10.87
C ASN A 253 6.18 14.15 9.35
N VAL A 254 5.44 15.15 8.85
CA VAL A 254 5.45 15.52 7.45
C VAL A 254 5.83 17.00 7.41
N ASP A 255 7.12 17.30 7.61
CA ASP A 255 7.67 18.67 7.54
C ASP A 255 7.30 19.38 6.22
N SER A 256 6.95 18.61 5.18
CA SER A 256 6.23 19.06 3.99
C SER A 256 5.50 17.89 3.32
N TYR A 257 4.17 17.92 3.23
CA TYR A 257 3.42 16.92 2.45
C TYR A 257 3.69 17.16 0.96
N GLU A 258 4.71 16.49 0.43
CA GLU A 258 4.92 16.43 -1.00
C GLU A 258 4.16 15.24 -1.58
N ARG A 259 3.20 15.51 -2.47
CA ARG A 259 2.53 14.44 -3.23
C ARG A 259 3.59 13.69 -4.01
N GLN A 260 3.82 12.43 -3.61
CA GLN A 260 4.85 11.57 -4.21
C GLN A 260 4.69 11.45 -5.73
N SER A 261 3.45 11.48 -6.19
CA SER A 261 3.02 11.45 -7.58
C SER A 261 3.17 12.79 -8.30
N GLU A 262 3.55 13.89 -7.65
CA GLU A 262 3.68 15.23 -8.25
C GLU A 262 5.11 15.78 -8.32
N VAL A 263 6.05 15.18 -7.58
CA VAL A 263 7.48 15.59 -7.51
C VAL A 263 8.15 15.70 -8.88
N ILE A 264 7.66 14.99 -9.91
CA ILE A 264 8.23 15.04 -11.26
C ILE A 264 8.12 16.43 -11.92
N ARG A 265 7.19 17.32 -11.50
CA ARG A 265 7.07 18.65 -12.13
C ARG A 265 8.22 19.60 -11.80
N SER A 266 8.81 19.56 -10.61
CA SER A 266 9.85 20.51 -10.21
C SER A 266 11.22 20.17 -10.81
N SER A 267 11.51 18.90 -11.06
CA SER A 267 12.80 18.48 -11.64
C SER A 267 12.94 18.83 -13.13
N ILE A 268 11.83 18.87 -13.88
CA ILE A 268 11.85 19.16 -15.33
C ILE A 268 12.04 20.66 -15.62
N ILE A 269 11.52 21.54 -14.75
CA ILE A 269 11.61 22.99 -14.91
C ILE A 269 13.06 23.48 -14.67
N ASN A 270 13.81 22.82 -13.78
CA ASN A 270 15.20 23.21 -13.48
C ASN A 270 16.23 22.70 -14.50
N SER A 271 15.83 21.87 -15.47
CA SER A 271 16.73 21.31 -16.50
C SER A 271 16.64 22.00 -17.87
N SER A 272 15.79 23.01 -18.04
CA SER A 272 15.60 23.71 -19.33
C SER A 272 16.02 25.19 -19.35
N ALA A 273 16.71 25.69 -18.32
CA ALA A 273 17.18 27.08 -18.27
C ALA A 273 18.67 27.21 -18.61
N SER A 274 19.04 27.03 -19.88
CA SER A 274 20.31 27.54 -20.43
C SER A 274 20.22 27.77 -21.93
N LEU A 275 19.68 28.94 -22.31
CA LEU A 275 19.89 29.54 -23.63
C LEU A 275 20.30 31.02 -23.45
N PRO A 276 21.23 31.54 -24.29
CA PRO A 276 21.92 32.79 -24.04
C PRO A 276 21.06 34.03 -24.33
N LYS A 277 21.31 35.07 -23.53
CA LYS A 277 20.70 36.39 -23.59
C LYS A 277 20.82 37.03 -24.98
N GLN A 278 19.70 37.46 -25.54
CA GLN A 278 19.66 38.63 -26.42
C GLN A 278 18.71 39.68 -25.82
N SER A 279 19.24 40.90 -25.80
CA SER A 279 18.70 42.10 -25.20
C SER A 279 17.52 42.67 -25.99
N SER A 280 16.44 42.99 -25.30
CA SER A 280 15.63 44.17 -25.61
C SER A 280 14.81 44.59 -24.39
N ILE A 281 14.94 45.87 -24.10
CA ILE A 281 14.34 46.62 -23.00
C ILE A 281 12.88 46.89 -23.34
N ILE A 282 11.93 46.47 -22.50
CA ILE A 282 10.64 47.15 -22.37
C ILE A 282 10.25 47.20 -20.89
N HIS A 283 10.07 48.42 -20.41
CA HIS A 283 9.62 48.80 -19.07
C HIS A 283 8.18 48.33 -18.81
N GLY A 284 7.90 47.79 -17.62
CA GLY A 284 6.51 47.44 -17.23
C GLY A 284 6.38 46.81 -15.85
N SER A 285 6.37 47.66 -14.82
CA SER A 285 5.61 47.54 -13.57
C SER A 285 5.67 46.23 -12.76
N ILE A 286 6.48 46.25 -11.69
CA ILE A 286 6.45 45.28 -10.59
C ILE A 286 5.13 45.46 -9.81
N PHE A 287 4.23 44.48 -9.87
CA PHE A 287 3.25 44.25 -8.82
C PHE A 287 3.68 43.04 -8.00
N ASN A 288 4.31 43.32 -6.86
CA ASN A 288 4.44 42.38 -5.76
C ASN A 288 3.05 42.10 -5.18
N ILE A 289 2.62 40.85 -5.17
CA ILE A 289 1.49 40.39 -4.35
C ILE A 289 2.06 39.40 -3.32
N PRO A 290 1.87 39.62 -2.01
CA PRO A 290 2.53 38.86 -0.97
C PRO A 290 1.96 37.45 -0.82
N HIS A 291 2.83 36.51 -0.47
CA HIS A 291 2.47 35.20 0.04
C HIS A 291 1.65 35.33 1.32
N THR A 292 0.35 35.00 1.28
CA THR A 292 -0.44 34.75 2.48
C THR A 292 -0.54 33.26 2.74
N LYS A 293 0.03 32.85 3.89
CA LYS A 293 -0.26 31.59 4.58
C LYS A 293 -1.78 31.44 4.74
N LEU A 294 -2.34 30.33 4.26
CA LEU A 294 -3.73 29.97 4.56
C LEU A 294 -3.73 28.92 5.68
N SER A 295 -4.27 29.29 6.83
CA SER A 295 -4.59 28.37 7.92
C SER A 295 -5.84 27.57 7.57
N ILE A 296 -5.80 26.27 7.82
CA ILE A 296 -6.94 25.36 7.65
C ILE A 296 -7.88 25.57 8.84
N SER A 297 -8.77 26.55 8.74
CA SER A 297 -9.89 26.75 9.64
C SER A 297 -10.99 27.55 8.95
N LYS A 298 -11.72 26.89 8.03
CA LYS A 298 -13.08 27.23 7.55
C LYS A 298 -13.40 26.40 6.31
N LEU A 299 -14.04 25.24 6.50
CA LEU A 299 -14.84 24.56 5.47
C LEU A 299 -15.98 23.80 6.17
N CYS A 300 -16.96 24.58 6.63
CA CYS A 300 -18.32 24.25 7.08
C CYS A 300 -19.07 25.57 6.77
N ILE A 301 -20.22 25.71 6.09
CA ILE A 301 -21.44 24.95 5.75
C ILE A 301 -21.98 25.67 4.47
N SER A 302 -22.75 25.10 3.53
CA SER A 302 -24.22 25.09 3.60
C SER A 302 -24.89 24.40 2.42
N GLU A 303 -25.98 23.70 2.76
CA GLU A 303 -27.10 23.33 1.89
C GLU A 303 -27.70 24.55 1.19
N THR A 304 -28.11 24.37 -0.07
CA THR A 304 -29.31 25.02 -0.62
C THR A 304 -29.86 24.17 -1.77
N ASP A 305 -31.15 23.88 -1.67
CA ASP A 305 -32.02 23.29 -2.68
C ASP A 305 -31.94 24.00 -4.04
N GLN A 306 -32.00 23.21 -5.12
CA GLN A 306 -32.70 23.58 -6.36
C GLN A 306 -33.12 22.32 -7.13
N GLN A 307 -34.43 22.06 -7.11
CA GLN A 307 -35.11 21.09 -7.96
C GLN A 307 -35.31 21.64 -9.40
N LEU A 308 -35.61 20.70 -10.30
CA LEU A 308 -36.29 20.82 -11.61
C LEU A 308 -35.40 21.14 -12.83
N THR A 309 -35.13 20.12 -13.66
CA THR A 309 -36.02 19.73 -14.78
C THR A 309 -35.42 18.59 -15.62
N THR A 310 -36.23 17.56 -15.85
CA THR A 310 -36.03 16.51 -16.86
C THR A 310 -36.24 17.03 -18.28
N PRO A 311 -35.57 16.42 -19.28
CA PRO A 311 -36.29 16.07 -20.51
C PRO A 311 -36.19 14.57 -20.83
N GLN A 312 -37.36 13.96 -21.00
CA GLN A 312 -37.53 12.70 -21.72
C GLN A 312 -37.26 12.93 -23.21
N ILE A 313 -36.45 12.08 -23.84
CA ILE A 313 -36.52 11.87 -25.30
C ILE A 313 -36.57 10.37 -25.57
N PHE A 314 -37.70 9.97 -26.16
CA PHE A 314 -38.02 8.64 -26.68
C PHE A 314 -37.18 8.30 -27.92
N GLY A 315 -36.81 7.02 -28.02
CA GLY A 315 -36.84 6.27 -29.28
C GLY A 315 -35.57 6.24 -30.14
N LYS A 316 -34.86 5.11 -30.11
CA LYS A 316 -34.87 4.12 -31.21
C LYS A 316 -33.82 3.03 -30.95
N LYS A 317 -34.30 1.79 -30.85
CA LYS A 317 -33.49 0.57 -31.01
C LYS A 317 -32.80 0.63 -32.38
N LYS A 318 -31.46 0.61 -32.40
CA LYS A 318 -30.70 0.14 -33.55
C LYS A 318 -29.68 -0.90 -33.08
N SER A 319 -29.95 -2.13 -33.53
CA SER A 319 -29.02 -3.25 -33.53
C SER A 319 -27.73 -2.85 -34.24
N LEU A 320 -26.62 -2.92 -33.53
CA LEU A 320 -25.27 -2.86 -34.10
C LEU A 320 -24.57 -4.16 -33.69
N LYS A 321 -24.46 -5.04 -34.67
CA LYS A 321 -23.65 -6.24 -34.67
C LYS A 321 -22.22 -5.87 -34.26
N THR A 322 -21.73 -6.35 -33.12
CA THR A 322 -20.32 -6.29 -32.79
C THR A 322 -19.61 -7.49 -33.42
N ASN A 323 -18.67 -7.18 -34.31
CA ASN A 323 -17.75 -8.10 -34.95
C ASN A 323 -17.02 -8.96 -33.92
N LYS A 324 -16.89 -10.25 -34.23
CA LYS A 324 -15.95 -11.17 -33.61
C LYS A 324 -14.53 -10.60 -33.76
N LEU A 325 -13.91 -10.22 -32.65
CA LEU A 325 -12.47 -10.12 -32.53
C LEU A 325 -11.97 -11.38 -31.82
N THR A 326 -11.19 -12.15 -32.58
CA THR A 326 -10.40 -13.28 -32.12
C THR A 326 -9.41 -12.84 -31.02
N PRO A 327 -9.14 -13.68 -30.01
CA PRO A 327 -8.20 -13.34 -28.94
C PRO A 327 -6.75 -13.46 -29.45
N LEU A 328 -5.97 -12.40 -29.28
CA LEU A 328 -4.50 -12.45 -29.38
C LEU A 328 -3.93 -13.25 -28.21
N PRO A 329 -2.91 -14.11 -28.43
CA PRO A 329 -2.41 -15.04 -27.43
C PRO A 329 -1.41 -14.35 -26.49
N GLY A 330 -1.42 -14.77 -25.23
CA GLY A 330 -0.29 -14.54 -24.32
C GLY A 330 -0.47 -13.38 -23.35
N LYS A 331 -1.22 -13.61 -22.28
CA LYS A 331 -0.94 -13.10 -20.93
C LYS A 331 -1.69 -14.00 -19.94
N LYS A 332 -0.95 -14.88 -19.25
CA LYS A 332 -1.46 -15.57 -18.07
C LYS A 332 -1.73 -14.49 -17.00
N PRO A 333 -2.87 -14.54 -16.28
CA PRO A 333 -3.03 -13.72 -15.09
C PRO A 333 -1.90 -14.04 -14.12
N ILE A 334 -1.32 -12.99 -13.53
CA ILE A 334 -0.36 -13.09 -12.44
C ILE A 334 -1.16 -13.67 -11.27
N PHE A 335 -1.01 -14.96 -11.03
CA PHE A 335 -1.48 -15.58 -9.81
C PHE A 335 -0.68 -14.97 -8.66
N PHE A 336 -1.36 -14.32 -7.74
CA PHE A 336 -0.86 -14.21 -6.38
C PHE A 336 -0.61 -15.63 -5.90
N ALA A 337 0.64 -15.95 -5.57
CA ALA A 337 0.95 -17.15 -4.81
C ALA A 337 0.38 -16.96 -3.40
N SER A 338 -0.92 -17.15 -3.26
CA SER A 338 -1.46 -17.75 -2.05
C SER A 338 -0.96 -19.18 -2.05
N ASP A 339 -0.34 -19.64 -0.96
CA ASP A 339 -0.13 -21.06 -0.67
C ASP A 339 -1.50 -21.76 -0.45
N ASN A 340 -2.33 -21.74 -1.49
CA ASN A 340 -3.58 -22.47 -1.60
C ASN A 340 -3.34 -23.59 -2.62
N GLN A 341 -2.63 -24.63 -2.19
CA GLN A 341 -2.83 -25.94 -2.79
C GLN A 341 -4.23 -26.42 -2.41
N LYS A 342 -5.19 -26.20 -3.31
CA LYS A 342 -6.41 -26.99 -3.40
C LYS A 342 -6.03 -28.34 -4.01
N ILE A 343 -6.17 -29.41 -3.24
CA ILE A 343 -6.44 -30.74 -3.79
C ILE A 343 -7.88 -31.05 -3.37
N GLN A 344 -8.67 -31.50 -4.34
CA GLN A 344 -10.06 -31.95 -4.20
C GLN A 344 -10.21 -33.06 -3.16
#